data_AF-A0A838UPF7-F1
#
_entry.id   AF-A0A838UPF7-F1
#
_cell.length_a   1.000
_cell.length_b   1.000
_cell.length_c   1.000
_cell.angle_alpha   90.00
_cell.angle_beta   90.00
_cell.angle_gamma   90.00
#
_symmetry.space_group_name_H-M   'P 1'
#
loop_
_entity.id
_entity.type
_entity.pdbx_description
1 polymer ?
#
loop_
_entity_poly.entity_id
_entity_poly.type
_entity_poly.pdbx_seq_one_letter_code
_entity_poly.pdbx_strand_id
1 'polypeptide(L)'
;MKTKPGPPGKPLEPTRACHRCGIEKPIEEYIRSVQRASGYQGTCKACIYERRKQLADGKPLPSRLSKSVPGSTNRPTRRQMTSTLVCSKCSIEQPIEDFPLDRSTFSGRKAICKMCYAEYRRLRHEREPDYMMKHFLRSHYGLTVEQLEEMKRDQKGRCAICRKETRLVVDHNHTTGQVRNLLCTGCNTLIGLAYESRDHLLAAIAYLEKWNNQQE
;
A
#
# COMPACT_ATOMS: atom_id res chain seq x y z
N MET A 1 -14.26 -12.86 -19.02
CA MET A 1 -15.29 -11.93 -18.49
C MET A 1 -15.05 -10.55 -19.09
N LYS A 2 -16.08 -9.98 -19.72
CA LYS A 2 -16.01 -8.73 -20.50
C LYS A 2 -15.75 -7.53 -19.58
N THR A 3 -14.73 -6.72 -19.87
CA THR A 3 -14.48 -5.46 -19.16
C THR A 3 -15.66 -4.53 -19.40
N LYS A 4 -16.26 -4.03 -18.31
CA LYS A 4 -17.34 -3.03 -18.41
C LYS A 4 -16.78 -1.77 -19.08
N PRO A 5 -17.49 -1.17 -20.05
CA PRO A 5 -17.09 0.12 -20.60
C PRO A 5 -17.11 1.14 -19.46
N GLY A 6 -16.03 1.93 -19.37
CA GLY A 6 -15.91 3.00 -18.38
C GLY A 6 -17.03 4.04 -18.53
N PRO A 7 -17.36 4.78 -17.46
CA PRO A 7 -18.39 5.81 -17.52
C PRO A 7 -18.07 6.83 -18.63
N PRO A 8 -19.08 7.34 -19.36
CA PRO A 8 -18.86 8.33 -20.41
C PRO A 8 -18.11 9.54 -19.82
N GLY A 9 -16.95 9.84 -20.39
CA GLY A 9 -16.08 10.91 -19.94
C GLY A 9 -16.83 12.24 -19.95
N LYS A 10 -16.75 12.99 -18.85
CA LYS A 10 -17.19 14.39 -18.84
C LYS A 10 -16.47 15.16 -19.95
N PRO A 11 -17.09 16.19 -20.54
CA PRO A 11 -16.44 17.05 -21.52
C PRO A 11 -15.06 17.47 -21.03
N LEU A 12 -14.06 17.31 -21.90
CA LEU A 12 -12.68 17.68 -21.60
C LEU A 12 -12.63 19.21 -21.47
N GLU A 13 -12.57 19.69 -20.23
CA GLU A 13 -12.23 21.10 -19.98
C GLU A 13 -10.86 21.38 -20.62
N PRO A 14 -10.72 22.44 -21.43
CA PRO A 14 -9.49 22.73 -22.17
C PRO A 14 -8.32 23.06 -21.23
N THR A 15 -8.63 23.47 -19.99
CA THR A 15 -7.67 23.78 -18.95
C THR A 15 -8.00 23.07 -17.65
N ARG A 16 -6.99 22.89 -16.79
CA ARG A 16 -7.13 22.29 -15.47
C ARG A 16 -6.09 22.85 -14.50
N ALA A 17 -6.45 22.99 -13.21
CA ALA A 17 -5.51 23.33 -12.15
C ALA A 17 -4.63 22.13 -11.75
N CYS A 18 -3.31 22.34 -11.71
CA CYS A 18 -2.35 21.33 -11.25
C CYS A 18 -2.43 21.13 -9.74
N HIS A 19 -2.60 19.90 -9.25
CA HIS A 19 -2.72 19.62 -7.80
C HIS A 19 -1.43 19.92 -7.00
N ARG A 20 -0.27 20.09 -7.68
CA ARG A 20 1.02 20.39 -7.02
C ARG A 20 1.33 21.89 -6.97
N CYS A 21 1.20 22.60 -8.09
CA CYS A 21 1.52 24.03 -8.15
C CYS A 21 0.28 24.95 -8.03
N GLY A 22 -0.93 24.41 -8.16
CA GLY A 22 -2.18 25.17 -8.12
C GLY A 22 -2.50 25.98 -9.37
N ILE A 23 -1.58 26.05 -10.34
CA ILE A 23 -1.72 26.86 -11.56
C ILE A 23 -2.65 26.14 -12.56
N GLU A 24 -3.58 26.89 -13.16
CA GLU A 24 -4.38 26.45 -14.30
C GLU A 24 -3.52 26.37 -15.57
N LYS A 25 -3.58 25.21 -16.24
CA LYS A 25 -2.79 24.93 -17.44
C LYS A 25 -3.63 24.19 -18.48
N PRO A 26 -3.31 24.32 -19.77
CA PRO A 26 -3.92 23.52 -20.83
C PRO A 26 -3.79 22.02 -20.55
N ILE A 27 -4.77 21.21 -20.98
CA ILE A 27 -4.77 19.77 -20.73
C ILE A 27 -3.56 19.05 -21.36
N GLU A 28 -2.97 19.63 -22.41
CA GLU A 28 -1.75 19.18 -23.09
C GLU A 28 -0.50 19.23 -22.19
N GLU A 29 -0.52 20.07 -21.15
CA GLU A 29 0.53 20.16 -20.13
C GLU A 29 0.47 18.99 -19.12
N TYR A 30 -0.47 18.06 -19.28
CA TYR A 30 -0.65 16.89 -18.41
C TYR A 30 -0.31 15.58 -19.14
N ILE A 31 0.13 14.59 -18.37
CA ILE A 31 0.42 13.24 -18.90
C ILE A 31 -0.89 12.45 -18.98
N ARG A 32 -1.16 11.78 -20.11
CA ARG A 32 -2.34 10.91 -20.27
C ARG A 32 -2.32 9.76 -19.26
N SER A 33 -3.49 9.37 -18.78
CA SER A 33 -3.67 8.31 -17.79
C SER A 33 -4.92 7.49 -18.08
N VAL A 34 -4.71 6.19 -18.34
CA VAL A 34 -5.80 5.23 -18.56
C VAL A 34 -6.52 4.82 -17.27
N GLN A 35 -5.93 5.13 -16.11
CA GLN A 35 -6.48 4.77 -14.80
C GLN A 35 -7.39 5.86 -14.21
N ARG A 36 -7.46 7.04 -14.82
CA ARG A 36 -8.23 8.18 -14.31
C ARG A 36 -9.42 8.48 -15.18
N ALA A 37 -10.56 8.75 -14.55
CA ALA A 37 -11.80 9.15 -15.24
C ALA A 37 -11.65 10.41 -16.12
N SER A 38 -10.66 11.28 -15.82
CA SER A 38 -10.37 12.48 -16.62
C SER A 38 -9.44 12.22 -17.80
N GLY A 39 -8.91 11.01 -17.98
CA GLY A 39 -7.95 10.69 -19.05
C GLY A 39 -6.54 11.26 -18.87
N TYR A 40 -6.31 12.08 -17.84
CA TYR A 40 -5.03 12.77 -17.57
C TYR A 40 -4.63 12.69 -16.09
N GLN A 41 -3.33 12.81 -15.82
CA GLN A 41 -2.78 12.96 -14.46
C GLN A 41 -3.25 14.27 -13.82
N GLY A 42 -3.32 14.33 -12.49
CA GLY A 42 -3.68 15.56 -11.76
C GLY A 42 -2.54 16.57 -11.59
N THR A 43 -1.33 16.22 -12.01
CA THR A 43 -0.11 17.02 -11.87
C THR A 43 0.47 17.31 -13.25
N CYS A 44 0.84 18.56 -13.51
CA CYS A 44 1.42 18.95 -14.81
C CYS A 44 2.81 18.33 -15.04
N LYS A 45 3.20 18.18 -16.31
CA LYS A 45 4.49 17.64 -16.77
C LYS A 45 5.68 18.33 -16.09
N ALA A 46 5.67 19.65 -16.01
CA ALA A 46 6.72 20.44 -15.37
C ALA A 46 6.92 20.05 -13.89
N CYS A 47 5.83 19.96 -13.13
CA CYS A 47 5.86 19.53 -11.73
C CYS A 47 6.31 18.07 -11.57
N ILE A 48 6.09 17.19 -12.56
CA ILE A 48 6.58 15.81 -12.53
C ILE A 48 8.09 15.78 -12.82
N TYR A 49 8.54 16.54 -13.82
CA TYR A 49 9.96 16.65 -14.20
C TYR A 49 10.80 17.21 -13.04
N GLU A 50 10.35 18.29 -12.42
CA GLU A 50 11.01 18.89 -11.26
C GLU A 50 11.12 17.89 -10.09
N ARG A 51 10.08 17.07 -9.87
CA ARG A 51 10.12 16.01 -8.85
C ARG A 51 11.19 14.97 -9.15
N ARG A 52 11.29 14.53 -10.40
CA ARG A 52 12.26 13.52 -10.84
C ARG A 52 13.68 14.05 -10.69
N LYS A 53 13.90 15.32 -11.04
CA LYS A 53 15.17 16.02 -10.83
C LYS A 53 15.54 16.10 -9.33
N GLN A 54 14.61 16.51 -8.47
CA GLN A 54 14.82 16.54 -7.01
C GLN A 54 15.20 15.17 -6.42
N LEU A 55 14.58 14.09 -6.92
CA LEU A 55 14.89 12.72 -6.51
C LEU A 55 16.27 12.25 -7.02
N ALA A 56 16.65 12.62 -8.24
CA ALA A 56 17.97 12.33 -8.80
C ALA A 56 19.09 13.08 -8.04
N ASP A 57 18.82 14.30 -7.59
CA ASP A 57 19.75 15.13 -6.81
C ASP A 57 19.84 14.72 -5.32
N GLY A 58 19.16 13.65 -4.90
CA GLY A 58 19.15 13.18 -3.50
C GLY A 58 18.47 14.13 -2.51
N LYS A 59 17.72 15.13 -2.99
CA LYS A 59 17.07 16.11 -2.13
C LYS A 59 15.84 15.50 -1.45
N PRO A 60 15.66 15.68 -0.13
CA PRO A 60 14.45 15.22 0.54
C PRO A 60 13.23 15.87 -0.11
N LEU A 61 12.27 15.04 -0.54
CA LEU A 61 11.01 15.53 -1.07
C LEU A 61 10.31 16.36 0.02
N PRO A 62 9.81 17.57 -0.28
CA PRO A 62 9.02 18.30 0.69
C PRO A 62 7.86 17.40 1.14
N SER A 63 7.75 17.20 2.46
CA SER A 63 6.57 16.58 3.07
C SER A 63 5.34 17.26 2.48
N ARG A 64 4.26 16.51 2.20
CA ARG A 64 3.04 17.05 1.60
C ARG A 64 2.67 18.34 2.33
N LEU A 65 3.04 19.49 1.78
CA LEU A 65 2.55 20.77 2.24
C LEU A 65 1.05 20.66 2.01
N SER A 66 0.32 20.57 3.10
CA SER A 66 -1.11 20.80 3.14
C SER A 66 -1.35 22.24 2.73
N LYS A 67 -1.19 22.54 1.44
CA LYS A 67 -1.65 23.80 0.86
C LYS A 67 -3.16 23.66 0.73
N SER A 68 -3.84 24.22 1.73
CA SER A 68 -5.21 24.66 1.69
C SER A 68 -5.51 25.30 0.33
N VAL A 69 -6.42 24.69 -0.42
CA VAL A 69 -7.02 25.31 -1.62
C VAL A 69 -8.03 26.36 -1.13
N PRO A 70 -7.94 27.63 -1.58
CA PRO A 70 -9.00 28.61 -1.35
C PRO A 70 -10.21 28.20 -2.20
N GLY A 71 -11.36 27.99 -1.57
CA GLY A 71 -12.62 27.66 -2.27
C GLY A 71 -13.25 26.31 -1.94
N SER A 72 -12.67 25.49 -1.06
CA SER A 72 -13.39 24.36 -0.47
C SER A 72 -14.38 24.89 0.57
N THR A 73 -15.59 25.20 0.14
CA THR A 73 -16.72 25.57 1.02
C THR A 73 -16.89 24.55 2.14
N ASN A 74 -16.75 25.03 3.39
CA ASN A 74 -17.17 24.42 4.65
C ASN A 74 -16.62 23.02 4.99
N ARG A 75 -15.31 22.93 5.23
CA ARG A 75 -14.83 21.98 6.26
C ARG A 75 -14.67 22.76 7.57
N PRO A 76 -15.53 22.56 8.58
CA PRO A 76 -15.41 23.28 9.85
C PRO A 76 -14.04 23.03 10.46
N THR A 77 -13.42 24.11 10.94
CA THR A 77 -12.10 24.13 11.57
C THR A 77 -12.02 23.08 12.68
N ARG A 78 -10.98 22.24 12.58
CA ARG A 78 -10.70 21.01 13.35
C ARG A 78 -10.45 21.19 14.86
N ARG A 79 -11.01 22.19 15.55
CA ARG A 79 -10.72 22.44 16.97
C ARG A 79 -11.89 23.07 17.72
N GLN A 80 -12.84 22.25 18.14
CA GLN A 80 -13.43 22.43 19.46
C GLN A 80 -12.88 21.28 20.32
N MET A 81 -11.89 21.61 21.14
CA MET A 81 -11.25 20.67 22.06
C MET A 81 -12.08 20.63 23.32
N THR A 82 -12.95 19.63 23.45
CA THR A 82 -13.39 19.24 24.79
C THR A 82 -12.19 18.61 25.49
N SER A 83 -11.87 19.07 26.70
CA SER A 83 -10.79 18.48 27.52
C SER A 83 -11.15 17.05 27.95
N THR A 84 -12.43 16.73 27.99
CA THR A 84 -12.99 15.44 28.35
C THR A 84 -13.85 14.84 27.24
N LEU A 85 -14.05 13.53 27.28
CA LEU A 85 -15.00 12.77 26.46
C LEU A 85 -15.70 11.72 27.33
N VAL A 86 -16.94 11.37 26.98
CA VAL A 86 -17.68 10.27 27.61
C VAL A 86 -17.46 8.99 26.81
N CYS A 87 -17.01 7.93 27.48
CA CYS A 87 -16.82 6.63 26.85
C CYS A 87 -18.16 5.99 26.48
N SER A 88 -18.35 5.66 25.19
CA SER A 88 -19.59 5.02 24.71
C SER A 88 -19.79 3.58 25.18
N LYS A 89 -18.82 2.98 25.91
CA LYS A 89 -18.91 1.60 26.44
C LYS A 89 -19.16 1.57 27.94
N CYS A 90 -18.41 2.33 28.73
CA CYS A 90 -18.57 2.38 30.19
C CYS A 90 -19.31 3.62 30.70
N SER A 91 -19.65 4.56 29.83
CA SER A 91 -20.35 5.81 30.14
C SER A 91 -19.63 6.74 31.12
N ILE A 92 -18.32 6.54 31.33
CA ILE A 92 -17.48 7.36 32.21
C ILE A 92 -16.92 8.55 31.42
N GLU A 93 -17.01 9.75 31.99
CA GLU A 93 -16.33 10.95 31.50
C GLU A 93 -14.85 10.94 31.91
N GLN A 94 -13.95 11.11 30.94
CA GLN A 94 -12.49 11.01 31.16
C GLN A 94 -11.74 11.99 30.25
N PRO A 95 -10.48 12.33 30.56
CA PRO A 95 -9.64 13.16 29.68
C PRO A 95 -9.56 12.62 28.26
N ILE A 96 -9.50 13.52 27.28
CA ILE A 96 -9.42 13.16 25.85
C ILE A 96 -8.18 12.28 25.53
N GLU A 97 -7.12 12.40 26.34
CA GLU A 97 -5.90 11.60 26.26
C GLU A 97 -6.15 10.12 26.51
N ASP A 98 -7.19 9.78 27.28
CA ASP A 98 -7.59 8.42 27.62
C ASP A 98 -8.45 7.72 26.57
N PHE A 99 -8.58 8.37 25.41
CA PHE A 99 -9.19 7.80 24.23
C PHE A 99 -8.11 7.54 23.17
N PRO A 100 -8.05 6.34 22.55
CA PRO A 100 -7.13 6.07 21.46
C PRO A 100 -7.30 7.05 20.30
N LEU A 101 -6.20 7.35 19.60
CA LEU A 101 -6.24 8.23 18.44
C LEU A 101 -7.07 7.61 17.30
N ASP A 102 -7.89 8.44 16.67
CA ASP A 102 -8.58 8.09 15.43
C ASP A 102 -8.68 9.31 14.54
N ARG A 103 -7.78 9.41 13.57
CA ARG A 103 -7.71 10.58 12.68
C ARG A 103 -8.89 10.66 11.70
N SER A 104 -9.73 9.62 11.63
CA SER A 104 -10.92 9.61 10.80
C SER A 104 -12.13 10.27 11.47
N THR A 105 -12.13 10.42 12.80
CA THR A 105 -13.24 11.01 13.55
C THR A 105 -13.09 12.53 13.67
N PHE A 106 -14.21 13.22 13.91
CA PHE A 106 -14.21 14.66 14.13
C PHE A 106 -13.36 15.07 15.34
N SER A 107 -13.47 14.34 16.46
CA SER A 107 -12.69 14.57 17.69
C SER A 107 -11.22 14.15 17.57
N GLY A 108 -10.82 13.43 16.52
CA GLY A 108 -9.48 12.86 16.38
C GLY A 108 -9.22 11.68 17.34
N ARG A 109 -10.25 11.19 18.01
CA ARG A 109 -10.22 10.14 19.04
C ARG A 109 -11.33 9.12 18.81
N LYS A 110 -11.13 7.90 19.30
CA LYS A 110 -12.21 6.90 19.38
C LYS A 110 -13.23 7.31 20.43
N ALA A 111 -14.48 6.86 20.27
CA ALA A 111 -15.55 7.07 21.25
C ALA A 111 -15.44 6.18 22.50
N ILE A 112 -14.51 5.21 22.50
CA ILE A 112 -14.32 4.23 23.57
C ILE A 112 -12.97 4.49 24.23
N CYS A 113 -12.94 4.53 25.58
CA CYS A 113 -11.71 4.75 26.33
C CYS A 113 -10.68 3.62 26.14
N LYS A 114 -9.41 3.89 26.44
CA LYS A 114 -8.29 2.94 26.28
C LYS A 114 -8.55 1.60 26.95
N MET A 115 -9.10 1.60 28.17
CA MET A 115 -9.41 0.38 28.91
C MET A 115 -10.48 -0.46 28.21
N CYS A 116 -11.59 0.18 27.87
CA CYS A 116 -12.68 -0.46 27.15
C CYS A 116 -12.25 -0.96 25.75
N TYR A 117 -11.33 -0.24 25.11
CA TYR A 117 -10.75 -0.61 23.82
C TYR A 117 -9.75 -1.77 23.94
N ALA A 118 -8.91 -1.79 24.97
CA ALA A 118 -8.01 -2.91 25.25
C ALA A 118 -8.81 -4.20 25.47
N GLU A 119 -9.87 -4.13 26.28
CA GLU A 119 -10.76 -5.26 26.51
C GLU A 119 -11.48 -5.70 25.22
N TYR A 120 -11.97 -4.75 24.41
CA TYR A 120 -12.52 -5.07 23.09
C TYR A 120 -11.52 -5.82 22.20
N ARG A 121 -10.25 -5.39 22.18
CA ARG A 121 -9.20 -6.07 21.41
C ARG A 121 -8.92 -7.47 21.93
N ARG A 122 -8.91 -7.68 23.25
CA ARG A 122 -8.73 -8.99 23.89
C ARG A 122 -9.86 -9.95 23.49
N LEU A 123 -11.12 -9.54 23.70
CA LEU A 123 -12.29 -10.36 23.34
C LEU A 123 -12.36 -10.68 21.84
N ARG A 124 -11.95 -9.74 20.98
CA ARG A 124 -11.86 -10.00 19.55
C ARG A 124 -10.82 -11.06 19.22
N HIS A 125 -9.64 -10.98 19.82
CA HIS A 125 -8.58 -11.96 19.63
C HIS A 125 -8.99 -13.35 20.15
N GLU A 126 -9.72 -13.42 21.26
CA GLU A 126 -10.24 -14.69 21.79
C GLU A 126 -11.30 -15.32 20.88
N ARG A 127 -12.19 -14.51 20.30
CA ARG A 127 -13.22 -14.99 19.37
C ARG A 127 -12.67 -15.38 18.00
N GLU A 128 -11.65 -14.66 17.53
CA GLU A 128 -11.07 -14.85 16.21
C GLU A 128 -9.54 -14.63 16.25
N PRO A 129 -8.77 -15.60 16.78
CA PRO A 129 -7.32 -15.46 16.95
C PRO A 129 -6.61 -15.24 15.60
N ASP A 130 -7.13 -15.87 14.54
CA ASP A 130 -6.55 -15.78 13.20
C ASP A 130 -7.01 -14.56 12.39
N TYR A 131 -7.83 -13.66 12.96
CA TYR A 131 -8.34 -12.48 12.26
C TYR A 131 -7.21 -11.69 11.59
N MET A 132 -6.12 -11.45 12.34
CA MET A 132 -4.99 -10.68 11.85
C MET A 132 -4.27 -11.38 10.68
N MET A 133 -4.11 -12.70 10.76
CA MET A 133 -3.52 -13.50 9.69
C MET A 133 -4.41 -13.49 8.44
N LYS A 134 -5.71 -13.77 8.60
CA LYS A 134 -6.70 -13.73 7.51
C LYS A 134 -6.73 -12.36 6.84
N HIS A 135 -6.75 -11.29 7.63
CA HIS A 135 -6.72 -9.93 7.11
C HIS A 135 -5.42 -9.65 6.34
N PHE A 136 -4.27 -10.06 6.88
CA PHE A 136 -2.97 -9.89 6.23
C PHE A 136 -2.92 -10.62 4.88
N LEU A 137 -3.28 -11.90 4.84
CA LEU A 137 -3.33 -12.69 3.61
C LEU A 137 -4.23 -12.07 2.55
N ARG A 138 -5.43 -11.64 2.96
CA ARG A 138 -6.39 -11.02 2.04
C ARG A 138 -5.92 -9.65 1.54
N SER A 139 -5.34 -8.82 2.41
CA SER A 139 -4.96 -7.44 2.05
C SER A 139 -3.66 -7.36 1.27
N HIS A 140 -2.70 -8.23 1.53
CA HIS A 140 -1.39 -8.22 0.85
C HIS A 140 -1.35 -9.14 -0.36
N TYR A 141 -2.03 -10.28 -0.32
CA TYR A 141 -1.91 -11.32 -1.35
C TYR A 141 -3.23 -11.66 -2.04
N GLY A 142 -4.36 -11.15 -1.54
CA GLY A 142 -5.68 -11.54 -2.06
C GLY A 142 -6.05 -13.00 -1.79
N LEU A 143 -5.39 -13.65 -0.83
CA LEU A 143 -5.58 -15.07 -0.52
C LEU A 143 -6.48 -15.29 0.69
N THR A 144 -7.23 -16.39 0.67
CA THR A 144 -7.82 -16.99 1.86
C THR A 144 -6.84 -17.98 2.53
N VAL A 145 -7.16 -18.40 3.75
CA VAL A 145 -6.33 -19.41 4.46
C VAL A 145 -6.40 -20.75 3.74
N GLU A 146 -7.56 -21.10 3.22
CA GLU A 146 -7.80 -22.35 2.50
C GLU A 146 -6.96 -22.41 1.22
N GLN A 147 -6.88 -21.30 0.47
CA GLN A 147 -6.02 -21.20 -0.72
C GLN A 147 -4.54 -21.35 -0.36
N LEU A 148 -4.09 -20.73 0.74
CA LEU A 148 -2.70 -20.87 1.20
C LEU A 148 -2.37 -22.32 1.58
N GLU A 149 -3.27 -23.00 2.28
CA GLU A 149 -3.10 -24.40 2.67
C GLU A 149 -3.18 -25.35 1.46
N GLU A 150 -4.01 -25.05 0.46
CA GLU A 150 -4.03 -25.75 -0.82
C GLU A 150 -2.68 -25.63 -1.55
N MET A 151 -2.16 -24.41 -1.71
CA MET A 151 -0.82 -24.19 -2.29
C MET A 151 0.27 -24.97 -1.54
N LYS A 152 0.21 -24.98 -0.20
CA LYS A 152 1.16 -25.73 0.64
C LYS A 152 1.04 -27.23 0.41
N ARG A 153 -0.18 -27.75 0.27
CA ARG A 153 -0.46 -29.16 0.01
C ARG A 153 0.03 -29.58 -1.37
N ASP A 154 -0.25 -28.79 -2.41
CA ASP A 154 0.18 -29.04 -3.79
C ASP A 154 1.71 -29.07 -3.89
N GLN A 155 2.37 -28.20 -3.12
CA GLN A 155 3.83 -28.16 -3.03
C GLN A 155 4.43 -29.24 -2.11
N LYS A 156 3.60 -30.05 -1.42
CA LYS A 156 4.01 -31.03 -0.40
C LYS A 156 4.85 -30.38 0.72
N GLY A 157 4.48 -29.18 1.15
CA GLY A 157 5.17 -28.43 2.21
C GLY A 157 6.59 -27.96 1.86
N ARG A 158 6.96 -27.95 0.57
CA ARG A 158 8.34 -27.67 0.12
C ARG A 158 8.43 -26.42 -0.74
N CYS A 159 9.56 -25.74 -0.69
CA CYS A 159 9.85 -24.60 -1.56
C CYS A 159 9.63 -24.96 -3.04
N ALA A 160 8.98 -24.10 -3.82
CA ALA A 160 8.75 -24.35 -5.25
C ALA A 160 10.05 -24.37 -6.07
N ILE A 161 11.10 -23.67 -5.63
CA ILE A 161 12.40 -23.59 -6.31
C ILE A 161 13.34 -24.70 -5.81
N CYS A 162 13.79 -24.61 -4.56
CA CYS A 162 14.85 -25.51 -4.06
C CYS A 162 14.33 -26.82 -3.45
N ARG A 163 13.00 -27.02 -3.41
CA ARG A 163 12.33 -28.23 -2.88
C ARG A 163 12.63 -28.58 -1.41
N LYS A 164 13.30 -27.70 -0.66
CA LYS A 164 13.55 -27.87 0.78
C LYS A 164 12.26 -27.70 1.59
N GLU A 165 12.10 -28.54 2.60
CA GLU A 165 11.04 -28.44 3.60
C GLU A 165 11.50 -27.49 4.71
N THR A 166 10.91 -26.30 4.75
CA THR A 166 11.30 -25.21 5.64
C THR A 166 10.16 -24.22 5.78
N ARG A 167 10.34 -23.15 6.55
CA ARG A 167 9.35 -22.06 6.61
C ARG A 167 9.18 -21.44 5.23
N LEU A 168 7.95 -21.51 4.72
CA LEU A 168 7.59 -20.94 3.43
C LEU A 168 6.97 -19.54 3.57
N VAL A 169 7.17 -18.72 2.56
CA VAL A 169 6.61 -17.39 2.38
C VAL A 169 5.90 -17.31 1.02
N VAL A 170 4.91 -16.44 0.91
CA VAL A 170 4.17 -16.22 -0.34
C VAL A 170 5.01 -15.35 -1.28
N ASP A 171 5.42 -15.92 -2.41
CA ASP A 171 6.04 -15.17 -3.50
C ASP A 171 4.97 -14.54 -4.38
N HIS A 172 5.20 -13.30 -4.79
CA HIS A 172 4.30 -12.57 -5.67
C HIS A 172 5.12 -11.65 -6.59
N ASN A 173 4.60 -11.42 -7.78
CA ASN A 173 5.21 -10.48 -8.71
C ASN A 173 5.05 -9.04 -8.18
N HIS A 174 6.15 -8.28 -8.06
CA HIS A 174 6.11 -6.94 -7.48
C HIS A 174 5.50 -5.88 -8.42
N THR A 175 5.29 -6.21 -9.69
CA THR A 175 4.66 -5.32 -10.69
C THR A 175 3.15 -5.53 -10.76
N THR A 176 2.69 -6.78 -10.77
CA THR A 176 1.27 -7.13 -10.96
C THR A 176 0.55 -7.47 -9.65
N GLY A 177 1.29 -7.79 -8.59
CA GLY A 177 0.75 -8.32 -7.34
C GLY A 177 0.27 -9.79 -7.45
N GLN A 178 0.46 -10.43 -8.60
CA GLN A 178 0.04 -11.82 -8.80
C GLN A 178 0.89 -12.76 -7.94
N VAL A 179 0.21 -13.52 -7.07
CA VAL A 179 0.83 -14.61 -6.30
C VAL A 179 1.34 -15.68 -7.25
N ARG A 180 2.58 -16.13 -7.05
CA ARG A 180 3.19 -17.19 -7.84
C ARG A 180 3.09 -18.54 -7.12
N ASN A 181 3.82 -18.69 -6.02
CA ASN A 181 3.98 -19.94 -5.28
C ASN A 181 4.54 -19.67 -3.87
N LEU A 182 4.74 -20.72 -3.09
CA LEU A 182 5.40 -20.64 -1.79
C LEU A 182 6.89 -20.95 -1.91
N LEU A 183 7.74 -20.04 -1.42
CA LEU A 183 9.19 -20.15 -1.45
C LEU A 183 9.77 -20.19 -0.05
N CYS A 184 10.96 -20.77 0.13
CA CYS A 184 11.73 -20.49 1.34
C CYS A 184 12.26 -19.05 1.31
N THR A 185 12.58 -18.48 2.47
CA THR A 185 13.12 -17.11 2.57
C THR A 185 14.35 -16.90 1.67
N GLY A 186 15.25 -17.88 1.57
CA GLY A 186 16.46 -17.76 0.75
C GLY A 186 16.14 -17.63 -0.75
N CYS A 187 15.26 -18.48 -1.28
CA CYS A 187 14.84 -18.41 -2.69
C CYS A 187 14.04 -17.13 -2.97
N ASN A 188 13.16 -16.71 -2.05
CA ASN A 188 12.41 -15.46 -2.19
C ASN A 188 13.35 -14.24 -2.24
N THR A 189 14.33 -14.20 -1.33
CA THR A 189 15.35 -13.13 -1.32
C THR A 189 16.21 -13.14 -2.58
N LEU A 190 16.62 -14.32 -3.08
CA LEU A 190 17.37 -14.43 -4.33
C LEU A 190 16.62 -13.78 -5.50
N ILE A 191 15.33 -14.07 -5.66
CA ILE A 191 14.50 -13.46 -6.70
C ILE A 191 14.40 -11.94 -6.53
N GLY A 192 14.24 -11.48 -5.29
CA GLY A 192 14.22 -10.05 -4.98
C GLY A 192 15.53 -9.33 -5.29
N LEU A 193 16.68 -9.94 -4.94
CA LEU A 193 18.03 -9.40 -5.23
C LEU A 193 18.36 -9.40 -6.73
N ALA A 194 17.78 -10.33 -7.48
CA ALA A 194 17.84 -10.33 -8.94
C ALA A 194 16.83 -9.37 -9.59
N TYR A 195 16.10 -8.56 -8.81
CA TYR A 195 15.08 -7.63 -9.29
C TYR A 195 14.01 -8.27 -10.18
N GLU A 196 13.73 -9.56 -9.94
CA GLU A 196 12.83 -10.36 -10.79
C GLU A 196 13.26 -10.37 -12.28
N SER A 197 14.54 -10.13 -12.56
CA SER A 197 15.10 -9.97 -13.91
C SER A 197 15.75 -11.26 -14.38
N ARG A 198 15.26 -11.81 -15.49
CA ARG A 198 15.88 -12.94 -16.18
C ARG A 198 17.35 -12.67 -16.51
N ASP A 199 17.65 -11.48 -17.03
CA ASP A 199 19.00 -11.13 -17.48
C ASP A 199 20.02 -11.12 -16.33
N HIS A 200 19.65 -10.60 -15.16
CA HIS A 200 20.48 -10.66 -13.96
C HIS A 200 20.75 -12.10 -13.50
N LEU A 201 19.73 -12.97 -13.54
CA LEU A 201 19.89 -14.38 -13.18
C LEU A 201 20.80 -15.13 -14.18
N LEU A 202 20.66 -14.87 -15.48
CA LEU A 202 21.52 -15.44 -16.51
C LEU A 202 22.96 -14.95 -16.37
N ALA A 203 23.17 -13.66 -16.10
CA ALA A 203 24.49 -13.11 -15.84
C ALA A 203 25.15 -13.73 -14.59
N ALA A 204 24.37 -13.98 -13.54
CA ALA A 204 24.86 -14.68 -12.35
C ALA A 204 25.27 -16.13 -12.65
N ILE A 205 24.50 -16.86 -13.48
CA ILE A 205 24.87 -18.21 -13.94
C ILE A 205 26.19 -18.17 -14.71
N ALA A 206 26.29 -17.31 -15.74
CA ALA A 206 27.49 -17.19 -16.56
C ALA A 206 28.73 -16.81 -15.74
N TYR A 207 28.57 -15.96 -14.72
CA TYR A 207 29.64 -15.62 -13.79
C TYR A 207 30.11 -16.85 -12.99
N LEU A 208 29.19 -17.64 -12.45
CA LEU A 208 29.54 -18.85 -11.68
C LEU A 208 30.21 -19.90 -12.57
N GLU A 209 29.71 -20.14 -13.78
CA GLU A 209 30.29 -21.07 -14.75
C GLU A 209 31.74 -20.68 -15.10
N LYS A 210 31.99 -19.39 -15.30
CA LYS A 210 33.33 -18.87 -15.60
C LYS A 210 34.36 -19.24 -14.52
N TRP A 211 33.98 -19.24 -13.24
CA TRP A 211 34.90 -19.49 -12.13
C TRP A 211 34.93 -20.95 -11.66
N ASN A 212 33.83 -21.69 -11.84
CA ASN A 212 33.78 -23.11 -11.51
C ASN A 212 34.59 -23.96 -12.51
N ASN A 213 34.63 -23.57 -13.78
CA ASN A 213 35.37 -24.28 -14.83
C ASN A 213 36.89 -23.94 -14.84
N GLN A 214 37.39 -23.18 -13.86
CA GLN A 214 38.82 -22.87 -13.70
C GLN A 214 39.50 -23.74 -12.63
N GLN A 215 38.81 -24.75 -12.11
CA GLN A 215 39.28 -25.68 -11.07
C GLN A 215 39.46 -27.12 -11.59
N GLU A 216 39.41 -27.34 -12.91
CA GLU A 216 39.83 -28.57 -13.60
C GLU A 216 41.14 -28.33 -14.35
#